data_AF-A0A0M3R8M8-F1
#
_entry.id   AF-A0A0M3R8M8-F1
#
_cell.length_a   1.000
_cell.length_b   1.000
_cell.length_c   1.000
_cell.angle_alpha   90.00
_cell.angle_beta   90.00
_cell.angle_gamma   90.00
#
_symmetry.space_group_name_H-M   'P 1'
#
loop_
_entity.id
_entity.type
_entity.pdbx_description
1 polymer ?
#
loop_
_entity_poly.entity_id
_entity_poly.type
_entity_poly.pdbx_seq_one_letter_code
_entity_poly.pdbx_strand_id
1 'polypeptide(L)'
;GLPDAYSRGRIIGVYARLALYGADFLMQEKVNDWNSIEEINEETIRLREEVNLQYQALQDVVRLGDLYGVDVRRPAFDTKEAIQWTNIAFMAVCRVINGAATSLGRVPIVLDIYSERDLARGTYTESEIQEFVDDFVLKLRTVKFARTKAYDELYSG
;
A
#
# COMPACT_ATOMS: atom_id res chain seq x y z
N GLY A 1 -7.16 27.17 0.91
CA GLY A 1 -6.38 25.91 1.02
C GLY A 1 -7.15 24.77 1.67
N LEU A 2 -8.48 24.85 1.81
CA LEU A 2 -9.27 23.66 2.15
C LEU A 2 -9.14 22.61 1.02
N PRO A 3 -9.32 21.31 1.29
CA PRO A 3 -9.18 20.25 0.28
C PRO A 3 -10.46 20.13 -0.57
N ASP A 4 -10.87 21.22 -1.21
CA ASP A 4 -12.00 21.29 -2.16
C ASP A 4 -11.55 21.16 -3.62
N ALA A 5 -10.28 21.50 -3.90
CA ALA A 5 -9.67 21.44 -5.23
C ALA A 5 -8.57 20.37 -5.39
N TYR A 6 -8.38 19.50 -4.39
CA TYR A 6 -7.44 18.36 -4.41
C TYR A 6 -7.90 17.27 -3.43
N SER A 7 -7.42 16.02 -3.59
CA SER A 7 -7.79 14.94 -2.66
C SER A 7 -7.40 15.28 -1.22
N ARG A 8 -8.28 14.99 -0.25
CA ARG A 8 -8.04 15.28 1.18
C ARG A 8 -6.75 14.70 1.77
N GLY A 9 -6.29 13.55 1.27
CA GLY A 9 -5.15 12.82 1.85
C GLY A 9 -5.39 12.44 3.31
N ARG A 10 -4.34 12.46 4.14
CA ARG A 10 -4.40 12.19 5.60
C ARG A 10 -4.95 10.81 5.98
N ILE A 11 -4.90 9.87 5.04
CA ILE A 11 -5.22 8.46 5.24
C ILE A 11 -3.95 7.67 5.03
N ILE A 12 -3.66 6.75 5.96
CA ILE A 12 -2.51 5.86 5.88
C ILE A 12 -3.04 4.44 5.83
N GLY A 13 -2.93 3.79 4.67
CA GLY A 13 -3.16 2.36 4.57
C GLY A 13 -2.08 1.59 5.34
N VAL A 14 -2.44 0.44 5.90
CA VAL A 14 -1.44 -0.46 6.51
C VAL A 14 -0.82 -1.32 5.41
N TYR A 15 0.05 -0.74 4.59
CA TYR A 15 0.59 -1.37 3.36
C TYR A 15 1.34 -2.68 3.62
N ALA A 16 1.96 -2.80 4.80
CA ALA A 16 2.63 -4.03 5.24
C ALA A 16 1.70 -5.25 5.34
N ARG A 17 0.37 -5.05 5.38
CA ARG A 17 -0.59 -6.16 5.31
C ARG A 17 -0.45 -6.98 4.03
N LEU A 18 -0.10 -6.35 2.91
CA LEU A 18 0.10 -7.10 1.67
C LEU A 18 1.27 -8.07 1.82
N ALA A 19 2.39 -7.61 2.39
CA ALA A 19 3.55 -8.46 2.67
C ALA A 19 3.21 -9.61 3.65
N LEU A 20 2.49 -9.31 4.73
CA LEU A 20 2.17 -10.30 5.77
C LEU A 20 1.18 -11.38 5.32
N TYR A 21 0.19 -11.01 4.50
CA TYR A 21 -0.97 -11.87 4.25
C TYR A 21 -1.19 -12.23 2.78
N GLY A 22 -0.66 -11.45 1.84
CA GLY A 22 -0.99 -11.57 0.43
C GLY A 22 -2.38 -11.06 0.08
N ALA A 23 -2.61 -10.73 -1.19
CA ALA A 23 -3.87 -10.15 -1.64
C ALA A 23 -5.05 -11.13 -1.52
N ASP A 24 -4.85 -12.43 -1.76
CA ASP A 24 -5.94 -13.40 -1.73
C ASP A 24 -6.58 -13.49 -0.34
N PHE A 25 -5.74 -13.54 0.70
CA PHE A 25 -6.22 -13.49 2.08
C PHE A 25 -6.96 -12.19 2.37
N LEU A 26 -6.39 -11.04 2.00
CA LEU A 26 -7.02 -9.73 2.26
C LEU A 26 -8.35 -9.56 1.50
N MET A 27 -8.45 -10.11 0.30
CA MET A 27 -9.67 -10.13 -0.49
C MET A 27 -10.73 -11.01 0.14
N GLN A 28 -10.35 -12.21 0.61
CA GLN A 28 -11.28 -13.08 1.34
C GLN A 28 -11.80 -12.41 2.62
N GLU A 29 -10.95 -11.69 3.34
CA GLU A 29 -11.37 -10.92 4.51
C GLU A 29 -12.35 -9.80 4.13
N LYS A 30 -12.22 -9.17 2.97
CA LYS A 30 -13.21 -8.19 2.50
C LYS A 30 -14.56 -8.81 2.14
N VAL A 31 -14.56 -10.05 1.64
CA VAL A 31 -15.80 -10.82 1.45
C VAL A 31 -16.45 -11.13 2.79
N ASN A 32 -15.64 -11.52 3.79
CA ASN A 32 -16.12 -11.78 5.15
C ASN A 32 -16.71 -10.49 5.79
N ASP A 33 -16.01 -9.36 5.67
CA ASP A 33 -16.47 -8.04 6.11
C ASP A 33 -17.85 -7.72 5.48
N TRP A 34 -17.99 -7.90 4.17
CA TRP A 34 -19.25 -7.59 3.46
C TRP A 34 -20.40 -8.49 3.91
N ASN A 35 -20.13 -9.78 4.11
CA ASN A 35 -21.13 -10.74 4.60
C ASN A 35 -21.55 -10.47 6.04
N SER A 36 -20.67 -9.89 6.86
CA SER A 36 -20.95 -9.57 8.27
C SER A 36 -21.90 -8.38 8.46
N ILE A 37 -22.15 -7.59 7.41
CA ILE A 37 -23.04 -6.43 7.46
C ILE A 37 -24.48 -6.91 7.18
N GLU A 38 -25.19 -7.34 8.23
CA GLU A 38 -26.53 -7.93 8.11
C GLU A 38 -27.67 -6.89 8.07
N GLU A 39 -27.52 -5.78 8.80
CA GLU A 39 -28.55 -4.74 8.86
C GLU A 39 -28.61 -3.93 7.56
N ILE A 40 -29.82 -3.59 7.09
CA ILE A 40 -30.03 -2.80 5.88
C ILE A 40 -30.64 -1.46 6.24
N ASN A 41 -29.81 -0.42 6.27
CA ASN A 41 -30.15 0.99 6.41
C ASN A 41 -29.20 1.84 5.53
N GLU A 42 -29.38 3.17 5.50
CA GLU A 42 -28.56 4.05 4.64
C GLU A 42 -27.05 3.93 4.92
N GLU A 43 -26.66 3.88 6.19
CA GLU A 43 -25.26 3.80 6.59
C GLU A 43 -24.64 2.46 6.21
N THR A 44 -25.36 1.36 6.42
CA THR A 44 -24.87 0.01 6.10
C THR A 44 -24.87 -0.28 4.61
N ILE A 45 -25.79 0.31 3.84
CA ILE A 45 -25.76 0.27 2.37
C ILE A 45 -24.48 0.92 1.86
N ARG A 46 -24.16 2.15 2.34
CA ARG A 46 -22.92 2.84 1.98
C ARG A 46 -21.69 2.03 2.39
N LEU A 47 -21.67 1.49 3.61
CA LEU A 47 -20.55 0.68 4.08
C LEU A 47 -20.34 -0.58 3.22
N ARG A 48 -21.41 -1.27 2.80
CA ARG A 48 -21.33 -2.44 1.91
C ARG A 48 -20.73 -2.07 0.55
N GLU A 49 -21.12 -0.92 -0.01
CA GLU A 49 -20.54 -0.42 -1.25
C GLU A 49 -19.04 -0.10 -1.07
N GLU A 50 -18.67 0.61 0.00
CA GLU A 50 -17.28 0.93 0.31
C GLU A 50 -16.40 -0.31 0.51
N VAL A 51 -16.92 -1.36 1.18
CA VAL A 51 -16.21 -2.64 1.35
C VAL A 51 -16.04 -3.35 0.00
N ASN A 52 -17.06 -3.33 -0.86
CA ASN A 52 -16.95 -3.89 -2.21
C ASN A 52 -15.93 -3.13 -3.07
N LEU A 53 -15.87 -1.80 -2.96
CA LEU A 53 -14.83 -0.99 -3.62
C LEU A 53 -13.43 -1.32 -3.10
N GLN A 54 -13.28 -1.60 -1.80
CA GLN A 54 -12.01 -2.07 -1.24
C GLN A 54 -11.59 -3.44 -1.80
N TYR A 55 -12.54 -4.37 -1.96
CA TYR A 55 -12.28 -5.67 -2.61
C TYR A 55 -11.79 -5.50 -4.06
N GLN A 56 -12.49 -4.68 -4.84
CA GLN A 56 -12.08 -4.37 -6.22
C GLN A 56 -10.70 -3.70 -6.26
N ALA A 57 -10.42 -2.76 -5.36
CA ALA A 57 -9.10 -2.12 -5.28
C ALA A 57 -7.97 -3.11 -4.97
N LEU A 58 -8.20 -4.17 -4.20
CA LEU A 58 -7.21 -5.23 -4.01
C LEU A 58 -6.93 -6.01 -5.30
N GLN A 59 -7.91 -6.17 -6.19
CA GLN A 59 -7.68 -6.74 -7.52
C GLN A 59 -6.78 -5.83 -8.38
N ASP A 60 -6.91 -4.51 -8.24
CA ASP A 60 -6.05 -3.53 -8.91
C ASP A 60 -4.60 -3.62 -8.40
N VAL A 61 -4.41 -3.84 -7.09
CA VAL A 61 -3.11 -4.10 -6.48
C VAL A 61 -2.49 -5.38 -7.06
N VAL A 62 -3.27 -6.44 -7.22
CA VAL A 62 -2.83 -7.69 -7.85
C VAL A 62 -2.41 -7.46 -9.31
N ARG A 63 -3.23 -6.76 -10.10
CA ARG A 63 -2.88 -6.42 -11.49
C ARG A 63 -1.61 -5.57 -11.57
N LEU A 64 -1.37 -4.70 -10.60
CA LEU A 64 -0.14 -3.94 -10.53
C LEU A 64 1.06 -4.84 -10.23
N GLY A 65 0.94 -5.82 -9.32
CA GLY A 65 1.95 -6.84 -9.09
C GLY A 65 2.28 -7.61 -10.37
N ASP A 66 1.25 -8.14 -11.03
CA ASP A 66 1.37 -8.90 -12.28
C ASP A 66 2.10 -8.10 -13.37
N LEU A 67 1.81 -6.80 -13.50
CA LEU A 67 2.47 -5.91 -14.46
C LEU A 67 3.99 -5.83 -14.25
N TYR A 68 4.45 -5.94 -13.01
CA TYR A 68 5.88 -5.94 -12.65
C TYR A 68 6.45 -7.36 -12.52
N GLY A 69 5.69 -8.40 -12.88
CA GLY A 69 6.13 -9.79 -12.86
C GLY A 69 6.24 -10.40 -11.46
N VAL A 70 5.51 -9.86 -10.47
CA VAL A 70 5.49 -10.37 -9.10
C VAL A 70 4.09 -10.81 -8.69
N ASP A 71 3.97 -11.97 -8.02
CA ASP A 71 2.68 -12.51 -7.60
C ASP A 71 2.35 -12.12 -6.15
N VAL A 72 1.69 -10.97 -5.99
CA VAL A 72 1.31 -10.44 -4.66
C VAL A 72 0.08 -11.11 -4.04
N ARG A 73 -0.49 -12.13 -4.69
CA ARG A 73 -1.63 -12.89 -4.16
C ARG A 73 -1.28 -13.65 -2.87
N ARG A 74 -0.05 -14.14 -2.79
CA ARG A 74 0.50 -14.83 -1.60
C ARG A 74 1.25 -13.86 -0.67
N PRO A 75 1.43 -14.23 0.61
CA PRO A 75 2.36 -13.54 1.50
C PRO A 75 3.77 -13.46 0.91
N ALA A 76 4.50 -12.43 1.32
CA ALA A 76 5.92 -12.29 1.03
C ALA A 76 6.71 -13.41 1.74
N PHE A 77 7.61 -14.05 1.00
CA PHE A 77 8.45 -15.13 1.50
C PHE A 77 9.68 -14.60 2.22
N ASP A 78 10.35 -13.61 1.64
CA ASP A 78 11.64 -13.03 2.06
C ASP A 78 11.60 -11.51 2.20
N THR A 79 12.70 -10.91 2.67
CA THR A 79 12.87 -9.46 2.83
C THR A 79 12.64 -8.70 1.53
N LYS A 80 13.15 -9.22 0.41
CA LYS A 80 13.03 -8.58 -0.89
C LYS A 80 11.57 -8.51 -1.32
N GLU A 81 10.82 -9.59 -1.15
CA GLU A 81 9.38 -9.62 -1.39
C GLU A 81 8.61 -8.76 -0.39
N ALA A 82 8.97 -8.75 0.89
CA ALA A 82 8.25 -7.94 1.89
C ALA A 82 8.34 -6.44 1.57
N ILE A 83 9.52 -5.97 1.16
CA ILE A 83 9.75 -4.62 0.65
C ILE A 83 8.94 -4.40 -0.62
N GLN A 84 9.02 -5.32 -1.59
CA GLN A 84 8.35 -5.17 -2.88
C GLN A 84 6.81 -5.19 -2.76
N TRP A 85 6.22 -5.99 -1.88
CA TRP A 85 4.77 -6.08 -1.67
C TRP A 85 4.29 -4.77 -1.04
N THR A 86 5.00 -4.29 -0.03
CA THR A 86 4.73 -2.98 0.56
C THR A 86 4.80 -1.88 -0.50
N ASN A 87 5.82 -1.90 -1.36
CA ASN A 87 5.97 -0.96 -2.45
C ASN A 87 4.80 -1.02 -3.44
N ILE A 88 4.40 -2.21 -3.90
CA ILE A 88 3.25 -2.40 -4.80
C ILE A 88 1.97 -1.85 -4.18
N ALA A 89 1.70 -2.17 -2.91
CA ALA A 89 0.53 -1.65 -2.19
C ALA A 89 0.53 -0.12 -2.13
N PHE A 90 1.67 0.50 -1.80
CA PHE A 90 1.79 1.96 -1.74
C PHE A 90 1.69 2.61 -3.12
N MET A 91 2.32 2.04 -4.14
CA MET A 91 2.27 2.52 -5.52
C MET A 91 0.87 2.41 -6.14
N ALA A 92 0.10 1.38 -5.79
CA ALA A 92 -1.30 1.27 -6.21
C ALA A 92 -2.13 2.47 -5.69
N VAL A 93 -1.91 2.86 -4.43
CA VAL A 93 -2.56 4.05 -3.86
C VAL A 93 -2.10 5.33 -4.56
N CYS A 94 -0.79 5.53 -4.75
CA CYS A 94 -0.26 6.71 -5.43
C CYS A 94 -0.75 6.88 -6.88
N ARG A 95 -1.30 5.84 -7.51
CA ARG A 95 -1.88 5.92 -8.86
C ARG A 95 -3.31 6.45 -8.90
N VAL A 96 -4.05 6.35 -7.79
CA VAL A 96 -5.49 6.68 -7.75
C VAL A 96 -5.82 7.87 -6.85
N ILE A 97 -4.88 8.30 -6.00
CA ILE A 97 -5.04 9.52 -5.19
C ILE A 97 -3.99 10.56 -5.53
N ASN A 98 -4.31 11.82 -5.24
CA ASN A 98 -3.36 12.94 -5.27
C ASN A 98 -3.44 13.75 -3.98
N GLY A 99 -3.54 13.06 -2.84
CA GLY A 99 -3.66 13.71 -1.52
C GLY A 99 -2.50 14.64 -1.21
N ALA A 100 -2.75 15.72 -0.45
CA ALA A 100 -1.67 16.62 -0.03
C ALA A 100 -0.61 15.90 0.83
N ALA A 101 -1.06 15.02 1.71
CA ALA A 101 -0.21 14.10 2.46
C ALA A 101 -0.59 12.66 2.13
N THR A 102 0.33 11.94 1.48
CA THR A 102 0.24 10.51 1.18
C THR A 102 1.40 9.81 1.87
N SER A 103 1.17 9.37 3.11
CA SER A 103 2.23 8.82 3.96
C SER A 103 2.32 7.29 3.86
N LEU A 104 3.55 6.78 3.93
CA LEU A 104 3.83 5.34 3.93
C LEU A 104 3.49 4.66 5.27
N GLY A 105 3.50 5.41 6.38
CA GLY A 105 3.24 4.86 7.72
C GLY A 105 4.45 4.14 8.32
N ARG A 106 4.19 3.27 9.30
CA ARG A 106 5.22 2.61 10.12
C ARG A 106 5.57 1.22 9.57
N VAL A 107 6.27 1.20 8.44
CA VAL A 107 6.69 -0.03 7.75
C VAL A 107 8.04 -0.60 8.23
N PRO A 108 9.06 0.20 8.63
CA PRO A 108 10.38 -0.34 8.94
C PRO A 108 10.38 -1.50 9.93
N ILE A 109 9.55 -1.45 10.98
CA ILE A 109 9.48 -2.51 12.00
C ILE A 109 9.01 -3.85 11.43
N VAL A 110 8.06 -3.83 10.48
CA VAL A 110 7.60 -5.07 9.86
C VAL A 110 8.66 -5.60 8.91
N LEU A 111 9.31 -4.74 8.13
CA LEU A 111 10.37 -5.13 7.20
C LEU A 111 11.59 -5.69 7.93
N ASP A 112 11.96 -5.08 9.06
CA ASP A 112 13.09 -5.49 9.90
C ASP A 112 12.94 -6.93 10.41
N ILE A 113 11.71 -7.38 10.71
CA ILE A 113 11.44 -8.77 11.10
C ILE A 113 11.79 -9.75 9.95
N TYR A 114 11.54 -9.39 8.70
CA TYR A 114 11.97 -10.19 7.55
C TYR A 114 13.49 -10.13 7.38
N SER A 115 14.06 -8.91 7.45
CA SER A 115 15.50 -8.66 7.34
C SER A 115 16.30 -9.49 8.34
N GLU A 116 15.98 -9.39 9.62
CA GLU A 116 16.65 -10.12 10.70
C GLU A 116 16.55 -11.63 10.52
N ARG A 117 15.37 -12.14 10.13
CA ARG A 117 15.18 -13.56 9.88
C ARG A 117 16.05 -14.04 8.72
N ASP A 118 16.13 -13.26 7.64
CA ASP A 118 16.87 -13.64 6.43
C ASP A 118 18.39 -13.47 6.59
N LEU A 119 18.82 -12.47 7.37
CA LEU A 119 20.20 -12.30 7.79
C LEU A 119 20.65 -13.47 8.68
N ALA A 120 19.86 -13.85 9.68
CA ALA A 120 20.16 -14.98 10.56
C ALA A 120 20.22 -16.33 9.81
N ARG A 121 19.50 -16.45 8.69
CA ARG A 121 19.52 -17.63 7.81
C ARG A 121 20.65 -17.60 6.78
N GLY A 122 21.35 -16.47 6.63
CA GLY A 122 22.31 -16.27 5.55
C GLY A 122 21.67 -16.24 4.15
N THR A 123 20.36 -15.94 4.06
CA THR A 123 19.66 -15.77 2.79
C THR A 123 20.19 -14.54 2.04
N TYR A 124 20.43 -13.47 2.79
CA TYR A 124 21.02 -12.22 2.31
C TYR A 124 22.08 -11.73 3.29
N THR A 125 23.02 -10.97 2.77
CA THR A 125 23.96 -10.17 3.54
C THR A 125 23.33 -8.82 3.93
N GLU A 126 23.91 -8.16 4.94
CA GLU A 126 23.53 -6.80 5.33
C GLU A 126 23.57 -5.83 4.14
N SER A 127 24.59 -5.93 3.30
CA SER A 127 24.75 -5.06 2.13
C SER A 127 23.67 -5.28 1.07
N GLU A 128 23.23 -6.52 0.84
CA GLU A 128 22.12 -6.81 -0.08
C GLU A 128 20.78 -6.29 0.47
N ILE A 129 20.54 -6.43 1.78
CA ILE A 129 19.34 -5.88 2.43
C ILE A 129 19.34 -4.36 2.33
N GLN A 130 20.47 -3.70 2.57
CA GLN A 130 20.61 -2.26 2.41
C GLN A 130 20.34 -1.82 0.96
N GLU A 131 20.79 -2.57 -0.05
CA GLU A 131 20.49 -2.29 -1.46
C GLU A 131 18.97 -2.33 -1.72
N PHE A 132 18.25 -3.33 -1.20
CA PHE A 132 16.79 -3.40 -1.34
C PHE A 132 16.08 -2.21 -0.68
N VAL A 133 16.57 -1.77 0.48
CA VAL A 133 16.05 -0.59 1.19
C VAL A 133 16.33 0.69 0.40
N ASP A 134 17.54 0.84 -0.14
CA ASP A 134 17.95 1.99 -0.93
C ASP A 134 17.09 2.12 -2.20
N ASP A 135 16.90 1.02 -2.94
CA ASP A 135 16.03 0.99 -4.12
C ASP A 135 14.59 1.36 -3.78
N PHE A 136 14.07 0.85 -2.66
CA PHE A 136 12.74 1.19 -2.18
C PHE A 136 12.62 2.68 -1.83
N VAL A 137 13.58 3.24 -1.09
CA VAL A 137 13.60 4.66 -0.72
C VAL A 137 13.76 5.55 -1.95
N LEU A 138 14.62 5.17 -2.90
CA LEU A 138 14.77 5.86 -4.18
C LEU A 138 13.44 5.89 -4.93
N LYS A 139 12.69 4.78 -4.94
CA LYS A 139 11.35 4.76 -5.53
C LYS A 139 10.42 5.76 -4.84
N LEU A 140 10.39 5.81 -3.51
CA LEU A 140 9.56 6.77 -2.77
C LEU A 140 9.90 8.22 -3.10
N ARG A 141 11.17 8.55 -3.31
CA ARG A 141 11.63 9.89 -3.72
C ARG A 141 11.15 10.30 -5.12
N THR A 142 10.70 9.35 -5.94
CA THR A 142 10.23 9.62 -7.31
C THR A 142 8.73 9.91 -7.40
N VAL A 143 7.97 9.71 -6.31
CA VAL A 143 6.52 9.95 -6.30
C VAL A 143 6.24 11.44 -6.52
N LYS A 144 5.44 11.74 -7.55
CA LYS A 144 5.03 13.10 -7.90
C LYS A 144 3.56 13.14 -8.23
N PHE A 145 2.93 14.26 -7.91
CA PHE A 145 1.55 14.56 -8.29
C PHE A 145 1.54 15.85 -9.11
N ALA A 146 0.75 15.88 -10.18
CA ALA A 146 0.53 17.13 -10.91
C ALA A 146 -0.23 18.13 -10.02
N ARG A 147 0.29 19.36 -9.90
CA ARG A 147 -0.26 20.43 -9.05
C ARG A 147 -0.43 21.71 -9.85
N THR A 148 -1.41 22.52 -9.45
CA THR A 148 -1.60 23.89 -9.98
C THR A 148 -0.63 24.85 -9.31
N LYS A 149 -0.37 26.01 -9.92
CA LYS A 149 0.45 27.07 -9.30
C LYS A 149 -0.10 27.51 -7.94
N ALA A 150 -1.42 27.64 -7.83
CA ALA A 150 -2.08 28.00 -6.57
C ALA A 150 -1.89 26.96 -5.45
N TYR A 151 -1.72 25.68 -5.80
CA TYR A 151 -1.38 24.65 -4.81
C TYR A 151 0.07 24.80 -4.35
N ASP A 152 1.00 25.05 -5.29
CA ASP A 152 2.43 25.25 -5.00
C ASP A 152 2.67 26.48 -4.10
N GLU A 153 1.91 27.56 -4.31
CA GLU A 153 1.92 28.75 -3.43
C GLU A 153 1.45 28.44 -1.99
N LEU A 154 0.60 27.43 -1.79
CA LEU A 154 0.11 27.00 -0.48
C LEU A 154 0.98 25.91 0.17
N TYR A 155 1.60 25.07 -0.65
CA TYR A 155 2.39 23.90 -0.26
C TYR A 155 3.64 23.81 -1.15
N SER A 156 4.60 24.70 -0.91
CA SER A 156 5.82 24.84 -1.72
C SER A 156 6.80 23.68 -1.53
N GLY A 157 7.37 23.15 -2.62
CA GLY A 157 8.41 22.11 -2.63
C GLY A 157 8.23 21.09 -3.75
#